data_AF-A0A2S8ZMR2-F1
#
_entry.id   AF-A0A2S8ZMR2-F1
#
_cell.length_a   1.000
_cell.length_b   1.000
_cell.length_c   1.000
_cell.angle_alpha   90.00
_cell.angle_beta   90.00
_cell.angle_gamma   90.00
#
_symmetry.space_group_name_H-M   'P 1'
#
loop_
_entity.id
_entity.type
_entity.pdbx_description
1 polymer ?
#
loop_
_entity_poly.entity_id
_entity_poly.type
_entity_poly.pdbx_seq_one_letter_code
_entity_poly.pdbx_strand_id
1 'polypeptide(L)'
;MSEDQFKIAIGFWSVYMIYLLFDLLFRIPVKFIFDKSEKCIYRKLLLSKKLMNFDEMTYFVNDERGGYYYSIGKKRNQFVKNYRISNYFSGSKASSKREDEYVEKILFPVLIAVGIPLNKEE
;
A
#
# COMPACT_ATOMS: atom_id res chain seq x y z
N MET A 1 -41.18 25.08 -11.43
CA MET A 1 -39.85 24.83 -12.03
C MET A 1 -40.08 23.99 -13.27
N SER A 2 -39.58 24.39 -14.44
CA SER A 2 -39.84 23.67 -15.70
C SER A 2 -39.23 22.27 -15.64
N GLU A 3 -39.91 21.27 -16.20
CA GLU A 3 -39.50 19.87 -16.21
C GLU A 3 -38.09 19.69 -16.81
N ASP A 4 -37.74 20.52 -17.79
CA ASP A 4 -36.42 20.52 -18.44
C ASP A 4 -35.30 20.98 -17.51
N GLN A 5 -35.57 21.98 -16.67
CA GLN A 5 -34.61 22.48 -15.68
C GLN A 5 -34.33 21.42 -14.61
N PHE A 6 -35.34 20.62 -14.25
CA PHE A 6 -35.18 19.51 -13.31
C PHE A 6 -34.34 18.37 -13.89
N LYS A 7 -34.57 18.02 -15.17
CA LYS A 7 -33.76 17.00 -15.88
C LYS A 7 -32.29 17.40 -15.98
N ILE A 8 -32.02 18.67 -16.32
CA ILE A 8 -30.65 19.21 -16.38
C ILE A 8 -29.99 19.16 -14.99
N ALA A 9 -30.71 19.59 -13.95
CA ALA A 9 -30.20 19.58 -12.58
C ALA A 9 -29.86 18.16 -12.08
N ILE A 10 -30.72 17.17 -12.36
CA ILE A 10 -30.44 15.76 -12.05
C ILE A 10 -29.20 15.26 -12.79
N GLY A 11 -29.04 15.61 -14.07
CA GLY A 11 -27.86 15.22 -14.84
C GLY A 11 -26.55 15.71 -14.20
N PHE A 12 -26.48 16.99 -13.83
CA PHE A 12 -25.31 17.53 -13.12
C PHE A 12 -25.11 16.87 -11.76
N TRP A 13 -26.18 16.69 -10.99
CA TRP A 13 -26.10 16.08 -9.67
C TRP A 13 -25.59 14.63 -9.74
N SER A 14 -26.05 13.84 -10.71
CA SER A 14 -25.59 12.48 -10.93
C SER A 14 -24.11 12.41 -11.28
N VAL A 15 -23.62 13.29 -12.16
CA VAL A 15 -22.18 13.34 -12.50
C VAL A 15 -21.35 13.68 -11.26
N TYR A 16 -21.75 14.68 -10.47
CA TYR A 16 -21.06 15.03 -9.22
C TYR A 16 -21.07 13.88 -8.22
N MET A 17 -22.19 13.18 -8.06
CA MET A 17 -22.28 12.03 -7.15
C MET A 17 -21.39 10.87 -7.57
N ILE A 18 -21.25 10.60 -8.87
CA ILE A 18 -20.33 9.59 -9.38
C ILE A 18 -18.89 9.96 -9.04
N TYR A 19 -18.47 11.20 -9.29
CA TYR A 19 -17.12 11.67 -8.95
C TYR A 19 -16.85 11.60 -7.45
N LEU A 20 -17.83 12.00 -6.63
CA LEU A 20 -17.71 11.96 -5.17
C LEU A 20 -17.58 10.52 -4.66
N LEU A 21 -18.37 9.59 -5.19
CA LEU A 21 -18.24 8.16 -4.88
C LEU A 21 -16.89 7.60 -5.33
N PHE A 22 -16.40 8.00 -6.50
CA PHE A 22 -15.10 7.58 -6.99
C PHE A 22 -13.97 8.08 -6.09
N ASP A 23 -13.97 9.37 -5.73
CA ASP A 23 -12.96 9.89 -4.79
C ASP A 23 -13.05 9.15 -3.44
N LEU A 24 -14.25 8.92 -2.92
CA LEU A 24 -14.43 8.22 -1.65
C LEU A 24 -13.91 6.78 -1.68
N LEU A 25 -14.15 6.03 -2.75
CA LEU A 25 -13.75 4.62 -2.86
C LEU A 25 -12.25 4.45 -3.17
N PHE A 26 -11.67 5.31 -4.00
CA PHE A 26 -10.28 5.18 -4.45
C PHE A 26 -9.27 5.92 -3.58
N ARG A 27 -9.71 6.87 -2.75
CA ARG A 27 -8.86 7.58 -1.78
C ARG A 27 -8.60 6.78 -0.50
N ILE A 28 -9.30 5.66 -0.28
CA ILE A 28 -9.06 4.79 0.87
C ILE A 28 -7.65 4.21 0.77
N PRO A 29 -6.79 4.43 1.78
CA PRO A 29 -5.43 3.92 1.76
C PRO A 29 -5.46 2.39 1.69
N VAL A 30 -4.73 1.85 0.73
CA VAL A 30 -4.53 0.41 0.56
C VAL A 30 -3.94 -0.15 1.84
N LYS A 31 -4.65 -1.07 2.50
CA LYS A 31 -4.13 -1.78 3.68
C LYS A 31 -3.60 -3.13 3.25
N PHE A 32 -2.45 -3.52 3.77
CA PHE A 32 -1.89 -4.86 3.60
C PHE A 32 -2.14 -5.66 4.88
N ILE A 33 -2.70 -6.87 4.72
CA ILE A 33 -2.93 -7.81 5.82
C ILE A 33 -1.99 -8.98 5.59
N PHE A 34 -1.10 -9.20 6.55
CA PHE A 34 -0.18 -10.34 6.57
C PHE A 34 -0.80 -11.41 7.45
N ASP A 35 -1.32 -12.48 6.85
CA ASP A 35 -1.93 -13.59 7.59
C ASP A 35 -0.87 -14.67 7.85
N LYS A 36 -0.54 -14.89 9.13
CA LYS A 36 0.42 -15.88 9.59
C LYS A 36 -0.10 -17.32 9.44
N SER A 37 -1.41 -17.53 9.51
CA SER A 37 -2.03 -18.86 9.43
C SER A 37 -1.98 -19.40 8.01
N GLU A 38 -2.41 -18.60 7.04
CA GLU A 38 -2.44 -18.99 5.63
C GLU A 38 -1.11 -18.73 4.90
N LYS A 39 -0.14 -18.08 5.56
CA LYS A 39 1.13 -17.63 4.98
C LYS A 39 0.90 -16.76 3.73
N CYS A 40 -0.12 -15.90 3.75
CA CYS A 40 -0.57 -15.12 2.59
C CYS A 40 -0.60 -13.62 2.89
N ILE A 41 -0.25 -12.82 1.89
CA ILE A 41 -0.39 -11.36 1.92
C ILE A 41 -1.67 -10.99 1.17
N TYR A 42 -2.56 -10.30 1.85
CA TYR A 42 -3.81 -9.78 1.29
C TYR A 42 -3.72 -8.26 1.12
N ARG A 43 -4.20 -7.76 -0.01
CA ARG A 43 -4.43 -6.33 -0.24
C ARG A 43 -5.89 -6.04 0.00
N LYS A 44 -6.19 -5.15 0.95
CA LYS A 44 -7.53 -4.69 1.27
C LYS A 44 -7.70 -3.25 0.77
N LEU A 45 -8.52 -3.09 -0.25
CA LEU A 45 -9.01 -1.79 -0.72
C LEU A 45 -10.50 -1.66 -0.34
N LEU A 46 -11.32 -2.57 -0.88
CA LEU A 46 -12.74 -2.77 -0.53
C LEU A 46 -13.02 -4.26 -0.33
N LEU A 47 -12.48 -5.09 -1.23
CA LEU A 47 -12.40 -6.55 -1.10
C LEU A 47 -10.95 -6.95 -0.79
N SER A 48 -10.77 -7.99 0.05
CA SER A 48 -9.47 -8.59 0.31
C SER A 48 -9.07 -9.46 -0.88
N LYS A 49 -8.08 -8.99 -1.66
CA LYS A 49 -7.52 -9.78 -2.76
C LYS A 49 -6.18 -10.37 -2.34
N LYS A 50 -6.02 -11.69 -2.49
CA LYS A 50 -4.74 -12.37 -2.27
C LYS A 50 -3.69 -11.81 -3.22
N LEU A 51 -2.60 -11.29 -2.67
CA LEU A 51 -1.54 -10.61 -3.39
C LEU A 51 -0.42 -11.59 -3.75
N MET A 52 0.14 -12.25 -2.73
CA MET A 52 1.21 -13.24 -2.85
C MET A 52 1.29 -14.15 -1.61
N ASN A 53 1.99 -15.28 -1.74
CA ASN A 53 2.33 -16.15 -0.63
C ASN A 53 3.61 -15.63 0.07
N PHE A 54 3.83 -15.99 1.33
CA PHE A 54 5.01 -15.61 2.11
C PHE A 54 6.31 -16.13 1.48
N ASP A 55 6.29 -17.35 0.94
CA ASP A 55 7.45 -17.98 0.29
C ASP A 55 7.93 -17.23 -0.97
N GLU A 56 7.05 -16.47 -1.61
CA GLU A 56 7.37 -15.70 -2.81
C GLU A 56 7.71 -14.23 -2.52
N MET A 57 7.65 -13.82 -1.25
CA MET A 57 7.86 -12.45 -0.82
C MET A 57 9.34 -12.09 -0.89
N THR A 58 9.64 -10.92 -1.45
CA THR A 58 10.97 -10.31 -1.40
C THR A 58 10.81 -8.84 -1.05
N TYR A 59 11.63 -8.35 -0.11
CA TYR A 59 11.69 -6.93 0.22
C TYR A 59 12.79 -6.27 -0.61
N PHE A 60 12.57 -5.02 -1.01
CA PHE A 60 13.59 -4.19 -1.64
C PHE A 60 13.41 -2.74 -1.21
N VAL A 61 14.54 -2.06 -1.07
CA VAL A 61 14.61 -0.63 -0.79
C VAL A 61 14.75 0.06 -2.14
N ASN A 62 13.76 0.86 -2.52
CA ASN A 62 13.87 1.71 -3.71
C ASN A 62 14.39 3.07 -3.26
N ASP A 63 15.57 3.44 -3.75
CA ASP A 63 16.14 4.77 -3.59
C ASP A 63 15.76 5.63 -4.80
N GLU A 64 15.00 6.69 -4.55
CA GLU A 64 14.64 7.70 -5.54
C GLU A 64 15.31 9.02 -5.14
N ARG A 65 16.47 9.32 -5.75
CA ARG A 65 17.14 10.64 -5.79
C ARG A 65 16.89 11.53 -4.55
N GLY A 66 17.29 11.06 -3.37
CA GLY A 66 17.26 11.84 -2.12
C GLY A 66 16.27 11.35 -1.06
N GLY A 67 15.58 10.24 -1.30
CA GLY A 67 14.84 9.50 -0.29
C GLY A 67 14.50 8.10 -0.75
N TYR A 68 14.16 7.24 0.20
CA TYR A 68 13.92 5.83 -0.05
C TYR A 68 12.60 5.37 0.56
N TYR A 69 12.09 4.27 0.03
CA TYR A 69 10.92 3.59 0.56
C TYR A 69 11.07 2.09 0.46
N TYR A 70 10.54 1.41 1.46
CA TYR A 70 10.47 -0.04 1.51
C TYR A 70 9.29 -0.50 0.65
N SER A 71 9.57 -1.48 -0.18
CA SER A 71 8.58 -2.11 -1.04
C SER A 71 8.69 -3.63 -0.96
N ILE A 72 7.56 -4.29 -1.16
CA ILE A 72 7.48 -5.74 -1.27
C ILE A 72 7.10 -6.09 -2.69
N GLY A 73 7.75 -7.12 -3.24
CA GLY A 73 7.34 -7.70 -4.50
C GLY A 73 7.52 -9.20 -4.54
N LYS A 74 7.08 -9.77 -5.66
CA LYS A 74 7.15 -11.21 -5.93
C LYS A 74 8.51 -11.55 -6.55
N LYS A 75 9.26 -12.50 -5.98
CA LYS A 75 10.61 -12.91 -6.41
C LYS A 75 10.77 -13.12 -7.94
N ARG A 76 9.77 -13.71 -8.61
CA ARG A 76 9.79 -13.95 -10.07
C ARG A 76 9.33 -12.76 -10.93
N ASN A 77 8.61 -11.78 -10.37
CA ASN A 77 8.00 -10.64 -11.10
C ASN A 77 8.19 -9.31 -10.35
N GLN A 78 9.38 -9.06 -9.83
CA GLN A 78 9.68 -7.91 -8.96
C GLN A 78 9.37 -6.54 -9.59
N PHE A 79 9.55 -6.38 -10.90
CA PHE A 79 9.30 -5.12 -11.62
C PHE A 79 7.81 -4.85 -11.91
N VAL A 80 7.00 -5.91 -12.04
CA VAL A 80 5.57 -5.79 -12.36
C VAL A 80 4.72 -5.76 -11.09
N LYS A 81 5.16 -6.45 -10.04
CA LYS A 81 4.45 -6.59 -8.76
C LYS A 81 5.25 -5.95 -7.63
N ASN A 82 5.49 -4.65 -7.76
CA ASN A 82 6.10 -3.83 -6.73
C ASN A 82 4.99 -3.11 -5.93
N TYR A 83 4.94 -3.35 -4.62
CA TYR A 83 3.98 -2.74 -3.71
C TYR A 83 4.73 -1.98 -2.61
N ARG A 84 4.64 -0.65 -2.64
CA ARG A 84 5.14 0.20 -1.56
C ARG A 84 4.44 -0.15 -0.25
N ILE A 85 5.23 -0.46 0.78
CA ILE A 85 4.73 -0.80 2.13
C ILE A 85 5.04 0.28 3.17
N SER A 86 6.08 1.09 2.94
CA SER A 86 6.41 2.20 3.83
C SER A 86 6.02 3.56 3.26
N ASN A 87 5.97 4.54 4.15
CA ASN A 87 6.01 5.94 3.73
C ASN A 87 7.37 6.28 3.09
N TYR A 88 7.41 7.41 2.39
CA TYR A 88 8.66 7.96 1.87
C TYR A 88 9.51 8.48 3.03
N PHE A 89 10.74 7.99 3.12
CA PHE A 89 11.72 8.43 4.11
C PHE A 89 12.77 9.30 3.42
N SER A 90 13.00 10.49 3.96
CA SER A 90 14.10 11.36 3.56
C SER A 90 15.27 11.24 4.55
N GLY A 91 16.47 11.69 4.16
CA GLY A 91 17.64 11.75 5.05
C GLY A 91 17.56 12.76 6.20
N SER A 92 16.36 13.24 6.57
CA SER A 92 16.18 14.18 7.67
C SER A 92 16.10 13.46 9.03
N LYS A 93 16.58 14.09 10.09
CA LYS A 93 16.63 13.50 11.45
C LYS A 93 15.25 13.05 11.97
N ALA A 94 14.19 13.80 11.65
CA ALA A 94 12.81 13.43 12.00
C ALA A 94 12.25 12.29 11.14
N SER A 95 12.76 12.10 9.93
CA SER A 95 12.38 10.98 9.07
C SER A 95 13.09 9.69 9.47
N SER A 96 14.38 9.75 9.80
CA SER A 96 15.13 8.59 10.31
C SER A 96 14.50 8.01 11.58
N LYS A 97 14.09 8.84 12.56
CA LYS A 97 13.36 8.34 13.73
C LYS A 97 12.06 7.60 13.38
N ARG A 98 11.31 8.10 12.39
CA ARG A 98 10.06 7.45 11.93
C ARG A 98 10.34 6.16 11.17
N GLU A 99 11.47 6.10 10.48
CA GLU A 99 11.93 4.88 9.84
C GLU A 99 12.29 3.82 10.89
N ASP A 100 13.11 4.16 11.89
CA ASP A 100 13.51 3.22 12.94
C ASP A 100 12.28 2.61 13.61
N GLU A 101 11.29 3.44 13.95
CA GLU A 101 10.01 2.98 14.50
C GLU A 101 9.22 2.08 13.54
N TYR A 102 9.25 2.37 12.23
CA TYR A 102 8.61 1.54 11.22
C TYR A 102 9.32 0.20 11.06
N VAL A 103 10.64 0.20 11.04
CA VAL A 103 11.47 -1.00 10.89
C VAL A 103 11.26 -1.92 12.08
N GLU A 104 11.35 -1.38 13.30
CA GLU A 104 11.23 -2.16 14.54
C GLU A 104 9.81 -2.68 14.77
N LYS A 105 8.78 -1.84 14.58
CA LYS A 105 7.39 -2.20 14.94
C LYS A 105 6.62 -2.89 13.82
N ILE A 106 7.01 -2.72 12.56
CA ILE A 106 6.25 -3.22 11.41
C ILE A 106 7.10 -4.16 10.56
N LEU A 107 8.26 -3.70 10.07
CA LEU A 107 9.05 -4.49 9.12
C LEU A 107 9.61 -5.78 9.75
N PHE A 108 10.19 -5.69 10.95
CA PHE A 108 10.76 -6.85 11.64
C PHE A 108 9.72 -7.92 11.99
N PRO A 109 8.57 -7.60 12.62
CA PRO A 109 7.52 -8.60 12.85
C PRO A 109 7.02 -9.25 11.57
N VAL A 110 6.92 -8.49 10.47
CA VAL A 110 6.52 -9.03 9.17
C VAL A 110 7.58 -9.98 8.62
N LEU A 111 8.86 -9.61 8.63
CA LEU A 111 9.95 -10.46 8.16
C LEU A 111 10.05 -11.76 8.97
N ILE A 112 9.92 -11.68 10.30
CA ILE A 112 9.89 -12.83 11.21
C ILE A 112 8.69 -13.73 10.89
N ALA A 113 7.50 -13.16 10.66
CA ALA A 113 6.30 -13.92 10.33
C ALA A 113 6.42 -14.64 8.97
N VAL A 114 7.16 -14.05 8.02
CA VAL A 114 7.38 -14.59 6.67
C VAL A 114 8.55 -15.58 6.64
N GLY A 115 9.40 -15.60 7.68
CA GLY A 115 10.55 -16.49 7.77
C GLY A 115 11.75 -16.05 6.92
N ILE A 116 11.80 -14.77 6.54
CA ILE A 116 12.93 -14.21 5.79
C ILE A 116 14.04 -13.86 6.80
N PRO A 117 15.27 -14.36 6.61
CA PRO A 117 16.38 -14.00 7.47
C PRO A 117 16.64 -12.50 7.33
N LEU A 118 16.70 -11.84 8.48
CA LEU A 118 16.94 -10.42 8.57
C LEU A 118 18.41 -10.17 8.24
N ASN A 119 18.70 -9.78 7.00
CA ASN A 119 20.06 -9.36 6.65
C ASN A 119 20.28 -8.01 7.31
N LYS A 120 20.78 -8.03 8.55
CA LYS A 120 21.44 -6.88 9.14
C LYS A 120 22.71 -6.71 8.33
N GLU A 121 22.65 -5.88 7.30
CA GLU A 121 23.89 -5.32 6.77
C GLU A 121 24.50 -4.52 7.91
N GLU A 122 25.67 -4.99 8.35
CA GLU A 122 26.50 -4.47 9.45
C GLU A 122 26.88 -3.00 9.28
#